data_AF-A0A938MFF3-F1
#
_entry.id   AF-A0A938MFF3-F1
#
_cell.length_a   1.000
_cell.length_b   1.000
_cell.length_c   1.000
_cell.angle_alpha   90.00
_cell.angle_beta   90.00
_cell.angle_gamma   90.00
#
_symmetry.space_group_name_H-M   'P 1'
#
loop_
_entity.id
_entity.type
_entity.pdbx_description
1 polymer ?
#
loop_
_entity_poly.entity_id
_entity_poly.type
_entity_poly.pdbx_seq_one_letter_code
_entity_poly.pdbx_strand_id
1 'polypeptide(L)'
;MSAETKQRFEQEERAYWQQREELLKQFQGKWVAIVGGKVVAVAQQMNKAAAEAFRKTGSGLMYVNLVGAEDVVLRVRQVTLGRYDKSYTPPMPTVRTRVSDVRMNATTGVTLVVDTGADLTLLQNKVADDVDLWGDPAGSIQVAGVGGAPEARQLYNAVVHVAGRTIFVTADCRDDIGEDILGRDVINEVSLTLCAKRGQVELEWVEEVES
;
A
#
# COMPACT_ATOMS: atom_id res chain seq x y z
N MET A 1 -13.95 -19.29 8.22
CA MET A 1 -13.83 -20.64 7.62
C MET A 1 -14.37 -21.66 8.61
N SER A 2 -15.20 -22.62 8.20
CA SER A 2 -15.70 -23.65 9.13
C SER A 2 -14.58 -24.61 9.55
N ALA A 3 -14.71 -25.24 10.72
CA ALA A 3 -13.76 -26.24 11.20
C ALA A 3 -13.57 -27.40 10.20
N GLU A 4 -14.67 -27.83 9.56
CA GLU A 4 -14.66 -28.85 8.52
C GLU A 4 -13.87 -28.41 7.28
N THR A 5 -14.03 -27.16 6.83
CA THR A 5 -13.27 -26.62 5.69
C THR A 5 -11.78 -26.57 6.00
N LYS A 6 -11.41 -26.18 7.23
CA LYS A 6 -10.01 -26.18 7.69
C LYS A 6 -9.40 -27.57 7.65
N GLN A 7 -10.11 -28.55 8.22
CA GLN A 7 -9.63 -29.93 8.29
C GLN A 7 -9.42 -30.54 6.90
N ARG A 8 -10.34 -30.27 5.96
CA ARG A 8 -10.20 -30.71 4.56
C ARG A 8 -9.01 -30.05 3.87
N PHE A 9 -8.78 -28.75 4.10
CA PHE A 9 -7.61 -28.06 3.56
C PHE A 9 -6.29 -28.65 4.08
N GLU A 10 -6.20 -28.92 5.38
CA GLU A 10 -5.04 -29.57 6.01
C GLU A 10 -4.80 -31.01 5.50
N GLN A 11 -5.84 -31.69 4.99
CA GLN A 11 -5.67 -32.98 4.33
C GLN A 11 -5.01 -32.83 2.96
N GLU A 12 -5.41 -31.84 2.16
CA GLU A 12 -4.78 -31.57 0.86
C GLU A 12 -3.32 -31.11 1.02
N GLU A 13 -3.05 -30.28 2.02
CA GLU A 13 -1.69 -29.88 2.39
C GLU A 13 -0.84 -31.07 2.81
N ARG A 14 -1.33 -31.92 3.72
CA ARG A 14 -0.61 -33.14 4.12
C ARG A 14 -0.35 -34.06 2.93
N ALA A 15 -1.32 -34.19 2.03
CA ALA A 15 -1.15 -34.96 0.82
C ALA A 15 -0.01 -34.39 -0.02
N TYR A 16 0.06 -33.08 -0.25
CA TYR A 16 1.21 -32.45 -0.93
C TYR A 16 2.56 -32.88 -0.31
N TRP A 17 2.70 -32.75 1.01
CA TRP A 17 3.95 -33.06 1.70
C TRP A 17 4.34 -34.55 1.63
N GLN A 18 3.37 -35.45 1.66
CA GLN A 18 3.62 -36.90 1.53
C GLN A 18 4.18 -37.31 0.17
N GLN A 19 3.82 -36.59 -0.90
CA GLN A 19 4.29 -36.86 -2.27
C GLN A 19 5.40 -35.89 -2.71
N ARG A 20 5.90 -35.02 -1.82
CA ARG A 20 6.83 -33.94 -2.19
C ARG A 20 8.07 -34.42 -2.93
N GLU A 21 8.69 -35.52 -2.50
CA GLU A 21 9.89 -36.06 -3.17
C GLU A 21 9.63 -36.43 -4.63
N GLU A 22 8.44 -36.97 -4.93
CA GLU A 22 8.05 -37.32 -6.29
C GLU A 22 7.67 -36.08 -7.10
N LEU A 23 6.99 -35.12 -6.46
CA LEU A 23 6.69 -33.82 -7.08
C LEU A 23 7.97 -33.08 -7.47
N LEU A 24 9.00 -33.10 -6.63
CA LEU A 24 10.31 -32.50 -6.95
C LEU A 24 10.93 -33.10 -8.21
N LYS A 25 10.84 -34.42 -8.41
CA LYS A 25 11.40 -35.06 -9.62
C LYS A 25 10.64 -34.68 -10.89
N GLN A 26 9.32 -34.49 -10.81
CA GLN A 26 8.47 -34.31 -11.99
C GLN A 26 8.09 -32.86 -12.30
N PHE A 27 7.96 -32.02 -11.27
CA PHE A 27 7.30 -30.72 -11.35
C PHE A 27 8.08 -29.59 -10.67
N GLN A 28 9.38 -29.76 -10.38
CA GLN A 28 10.21 -28.69 -9.84
C GLN A 28 10.05 -27.38 -10.65
N GLY A 29 9.85 -26.27 -9.93
CA GLY A 29 9.63 -24.95 -10.53
C GLY A 29 8.24 -24.72 -11.11
N LYS A 30 7.29 -25.65 -10.94
CA LYS A 30 5.89 -25.50 -11.38
C LYS A 30 4.96 -25.43 -10.18
N TRP A 31 3.83 -24.76 -10.38
CA TRP A 31 2.72 -24.74 -9.43
C TRP A 31 1.89 -26.00 -9.59
N VAL A 32 1.62 -26.68 -8.48
CA VAL A 32 0.84 -27.91 -8.42
C VAL A 32 -0.39 -27.69 -7.55
N ALA A 33 -1.56 -28.12 -8.02
CA ALA A 33 -2.80 -28.10 -7.26
C ALA A 33 -3.20 -29.53 -6.82
N ILE A 34 -3.39 -29.71 -5.52
CA ILE A 34 -3.82 -30.95 -4.88
C ILE A 34 -5.30 -30.86 -4.52
N VAL A 35 -6.08 -31.84 -4.97
CA VAL A 35 -7.51 -32.02 -4.63
C VAL A 35 -7.79 -33.52 -4.44
N GLY A 36 -8.47 -33.89 -3.35
CA GLY A 36 -8.72 -35.28 -3.02
C GLY A 36 -7.43 -36.07 -2.80
N GLY A 37 -6.38 -35.41 -2.30
CA GLY A 37 -5.06 -35.98 -2.04
C GLY A 37 -4.24 -36.30 -3.29
N LYS A 38 -4.60 -35.78 -4.47
CA LYS A 38 -3.92 -36.06 -5.74
C LYS A 38 -3.56 -34.78 -6.48
N VAL A 39 -2.50 -34.83 -7.26
CA VAL A 39 -2.20 -33.80 -8.25
C VAL A 39 -3.29 -33.78 -9.31
N VAL A 40 -4.04 -32.67 -9.38
CA VAL A 40 -5.13 -32.49 -10.35
C VAL A 40 -4.74 -31.55 -11.47
N ALA A 41 -3.89 -30.56 -11.18
CA ALA A 41 -3.40 -29.63 -12.18
C ALA A 41 -1.96 -29.19 -11.88
N VAL A 42 -1.24 -28.86 -12.96
CA VAL A 42 0.13 -28.34 -12.92
C VAL A 42 0.22 -27.18 -13.89
N ALA A 43 0.75 -26.05 -13.47
CA ALA A 43 0.88 -24.87 -14.33
C ALA A 43 2.12 -24.04 -13.98
N GLN A 44 2.43 -23.08 -14.85
CA GLN A 44 3.51 -22.11 -14.61
C GLN A 44 3.10 -20.96 -13.68
N GLN A 45 1.81 -20.85 -13.35
CA GLN A 45 1.27 -19.78 -12.49
C GLN A 45 0.26 -20.39 -11.50
N MET A 46 0.31 -19.94 -10.25
CA MET A 46 -0.55 -20.42 -9.16
C MET A 46 -2.04 -20.41 -9.54
N ASN A 47 -2.53 -19.28 -10.06
CA ASN A 47 -3.93 -19.11 -10.43
C ASN A 47 -4.36 -20.02 -11.59
N LYS A 48 -3.45 -20.39 -12.50
CA LYS A 48 -3.74 -21.31 -13.61
C LYS A 48 -3.86 -22.75 -13.12
N ALA A 49 -2.99 -23.16 -12.20
CA ALA A 49 -3.11 -24.48 -11.54
C ALA A 49 -4.44 -24.57 -10.77
N ALA A 50 -4.78 -23.54 -9.99
CA ALA A 50 -6.03 -23.48 -9.25
C ALA A 50 -7.26 -23.51 -10.17
N ALA A 51 -7.28 -22.68 -11.21
CA ALA A 51 -8.40 -22.61 -12.16
C ALA A 51 -8.58 -23.93 -12.94
N GLU A 52 -7.49 -24.60 -13.31
CA GLU A 52 -7.56 -25.91 -13.95
C GLU A 52 -8.03 -27.00 -12.99
N ALA A 53 -7.58 -27.00 -11.73
CA ALA A 53 -8.06 -27.94 -10.73
C ALA A 53 -9.57 -27.76 -10.47
N PHE A 54 -10.04 -26.52 -10.37
CA PHE A 54 -11.47 -26.23 -10.26
C PHE A 54 -12.24 -26.74 -11.49
N ARG A 55 -11.77 -26.47 -12.71
CA ARG A 55 -12.43 -26.97 -13.94
C ARG A 55 -12.51 -28.50 -13.99
N LYS A 56 -11.51 -29.21 -13.49
CA LYS A 56 -11.47 -30.68 -13.50
C LYS A 56 -12.30 -31.34 -12.40
N THR A 57 -12.50 -30.67 -11.26
CA THR A 57 -13.07 -31.30 -10.06
C THR A 57 -14.33 -30.65 -9.54
N GLY A 58 -14.60 -29.40 -9.93
CA GLY A 58 -15.63 -28.55 -9.33
C GLY A 58 -15.33 -28.12 -7.88
N SER A 59 -14.19 -28.52 -7.30
CA SER A 59 -13.86 -28.22 -5.90
C SER A 59 -13.29 -26.82 -5.75
N GLY A 60 -13.92 -26.01 -4.89
CA GLY A 60 -13.36 -24.74 -4.43
C GLY A 60 -12.27 -24.88 -3.36
N LEU A 61 -12.06 -26.09 -2.84
CA LEU A 61 -11.02 -26.41 -1.84
C LEU A 61 -9.90 -27.20 -2.50
N MET A 62 -8.68 -26.67 -2.38
CA MET A 62 -7.47 -27.23 -2.96
C MET A 62 -6.23 -26.67 -2.22
N TYR A 63 -5.13 -27.41 -2.24
CA TYR A 63 -3.82 -26.90 -1.83
C TYR A 63 -2.97 -26.62 -3.07
N VAL A 64 -2.43 -25.41 -3.20
CA VAL A 64 -1.61 -25.01 -4.37
C VAL A 64 -0.28 -24.47 -3.90
N ASN A 65 0.82 -25.05 -4.36
CA ASN A 65 2.17 -24.61 -3.99
C ASN A 65 3.16 -24.72 -5.16
N LEU A 66 4.27 -23.97 -5.08
CA LEU A 66 5.36 -23.99 -6.03
C LEU A 66 6.38 -25.06 -5.61
N VAL A 67 6.47 -26.12 -6.41
CA VAL A 67 7.30 -27.27 -6.05
C VAL A 67 8.78 -26.92 -6.08
N GLY A 68 9.46 -27.12 -4.95
CA GLY A 68 10.88 -26.81 -4.77
C GLY A 68 11.18 -25.34 -4.46
N ALA A 69 10.16 -24.50 -4.27
CA ALA A 69 10.26 -23.15 -3.73
C ALA A 69 9.01 -22.86 -2.89
N GLU A 70 8.73 -23.76 -1.93
CA GLU A 70 7.53 -23.70 -1.08
C GLU A 70 7.51 -22.48 -0.14
N ASP A 71 8.65 -21.82 0.01
CA ASP A 71 8.88 -20.59 0.76
C ASP A 71 8.78 -19.33 -0.10
N VAL A 72 8.29 -19.44 -1.35
CA VAL A 72 8.15 -18.30 -2.25
C VAL A 72 7.27 -17.19 -1.64
N VAL A 73 7.84 -16.00 -1.52
CA VAL A 73 7.13 -14.81 -1.07
C VAL A 73 6.53 -14.10 -2.29
N LEU A 74 5.20 -14.12 -2.40
CA LEU A 74 4.49 -13.34 -3.41
C LEU A 74 4.52 -11.86 -3.03
N ARG A 75 5.16 -11.03 -3.85
CA ARG A 75 5.22 -9.59 -3.64
C ARG A 75 3.99 -8.91 -4.23
N VAL A 76 3.25 -8.19 -3.42
CA VAL A 76 2.14 -7.32 -3.85
C VAL A 76 2.65 -5.88 -3.83
N ARG A 77 2.80 -5.26 -5.00
CA ARG A 77 3.17 -3.84 -5.09
C ARG A 77 2.05 -3.00 -4.49
N GLN A 78 2.41 -2.12 -3.56
CA GLN A 78 1.50 -1.14 -3.02
C GLN A 78 1.83 0.21 -3.63
N VAL A 79 0.90 0.75 -4.41
CA VAL A 79 1.08 1.99 -5.17
C VAL A 79 -0.11 2.90 -4.90
N THR A 80 0.16 4.19 -4.65
CA THR A 80 -0.86 5.24 -4.71
C THR A 80 -0.74 5.98 -6.02
N LEU A 81 -1.83 5.99 -6.78
CA LEU A 81 -1.90 6.68 -8.06
C LEU A 81 -2.46 8.08 -7.87
N GLY A 82 -1.75 9.06 -8.42
CA GLY A 82 -2.19 10.44 -8.50
C GLY A 82 -2.56 10.85 -9.93
N ARG A 83 -2.69 12.15 -10.14
CA ARG A 83 -2.88 12.75 -11.46
C ARG A 83 -2.28 14.16 -11.48
N TYR A 84 -2.01 14.67 -12.67
CA TYR A 84 -1.81 16.10 -12.85
C TYR A 84 -3.15 16.81 -12.88
N ASP A 85 -3.40 17.67 -11.90
CA ASP A 85 -4.59 18.54 -11.87
C ASP A 85 -4.41 19.70 -12.86
N LYS A 86 -5.32 19.75 -13.84
CA LYS A 86 -5.32 20.72 -14.93
C LYS A 86 -5.98 22.05 -14.57
N SER A 87 -6.53 22.19 -13.37
CA SER A 87 -6.97 23.48 -12.84
C SER A 87 -5.80 24.45 -12.66
N TYR A 88 -4.59 23.92 -12.45
CA TYR A 88 -3.33 24.67 -12.40
C TYR A 88 -2.72 24.87 -13.79
N THR A 89 -1.98 25.96 -13.96
CA THR A 89 -1.20 26.25 -15.18
C THR A 89 0.25 26.61 -14.82
N PRO A 90 1.23 25.71 -15.06
CA PRO A 90 1.07 24.36 -15.57
C PRO A 90 0.37 23.41 -14.59
N PRO A 91 -0.19 22.26 -15.04
CA PRO A 91 -0.83 21.30 -14.16
C PRO A 91 0.07 20.85 -13.01
N MET A 92 -0.48 20.72 -11.80
CA MET A 92 0.26 20.27 -10.61
C MET A 92 0.02 18.79 -10.31
N PRO A 93 1.04 18.05 -9.83
CA PRO A 93 0.85 16.66 -9.43
C PRO A 93 0.05 16.60 -8.12
N THR A 94 -1.01 15.81 -8.12
CA THR A 94 -1.89 15.61 -6.96
C THR A 94 -2.10 14.14 -6.67
N VAL A 95 -2.30 13.80 -5.40
CA VAL A 95 -2.66 12.45 -4.97
C VAL A 95 -3.87 12.50 -4.06
N ARG A 96 -4.84 11.59 -4.28
CA ARG A 96 -5.96 11.40 -3.36
C ARG A 96 -5.59 10.29 -2.38
N THR A 97 -5.56 10.63 -1.11
CA THR A 97 -5.20 9.70 -0.04
C THR A 97 -6.11 9.91 1.18
N ARG A 98 -5.75 9.32 2.32
CA ARG A 98 -6.42 9.52 3.59
C ARG A 98 -5.45 10.08 4.63
N VAL A 99 -6.01 10.89 5.53
CA VAL A 99 -5.36 11.36 6.75
C VAL A 99 -6.20 10.91 7.93
N SER A 100 -5.55 10.58 9.04
CA SER A 100 -6.19 10.20 10.30
C SER A 100 -5.48 10.81 11.49
N ASP A 101 -6.16 10.82 12.64
CA ASP A 101 -5.50 11.01 13.93
C ASP A 101 -4.52 9.87 14.21
N VAL A 102 -3.62 10.07 15.17
CA VAL A 102 -2.57 9.10 15.52
C VAL A 102 -3.11 7.80 16.12
N ARG A 103 -4.34 7.84 16.66
CA ARG A 103 -5.00 6.68 17.26
C ARG A 103 -5.91 5.97 16.25
N MET A 104 -6.01 6.49 15.02
CA MET A 104 -6.81 5.93 13.93
C MET A 104 -8.32 5.83 14.25
N ASN A 105 -8.81 6.70 15.13
CA ASN A 105 -10.23 6.79 15.49
C ASN A 105 -11.06 7.46 14.39
N ALA A 106 -10.47 8.44 13.70
CA ALA A 106 -11.09 9.18 12.61
C ALA A 106 -10.19 9.14 11.38
N THR A 107 -10.80 9.13 10.19
CA THR A 107 -10.05 9.14 8.93
C THR A 107 -10.87 9.87 7.88
N THR A 108 -10.25 10.81 7.16
CA THR A 108 -10.89 11.54 6.07
C THR A 108 -10.09 11.40 4.78
N GLY A 109 -10.77 11.51 3.64
CA GLY A 109 -10.14 11.50 2.34
C GLY A 109 -9.72 12.90 1.93
N VAL A 110 -8.46 13.07 1.54
CA VAL A 110 -7.87 14.37 1.17
C VAL A 110 -7.20 14.29 -0.21
N THR A 111 -7.17 15.39 -0.94
CA THR A 111 -6.38 15.52 -2.17
C THR A 111 -5.22 16.46 -1.88
N LEU A 112 -3.99 15.96 -1.94
CA LEU A 112 -2.80 16.75 -1.66
C LEU A 112 -2.03 17.04 -2.95
N VAL A 113 -1.48 18.24 -3.05
CA VAL A 113 -0.43 18.57 -4.01
C VAL A 113 0.86 17.88 -3.56
N VAL A 114 1.52 17.16 -4.47
CA VAL A 114 2.82 16.53 -4.21
C VAL A 114 3.90 17.60 -4.39
N ASP A 115 4.47 18.08 -3.28
CA ASP A 115 5.44 19.18 -3.32
C ASP A 115 6.79 18.77 -2.74
N THR A 116 7.74 18.49 -3.63
CA THR A 116 9.13 18.21 -3.24
C THR A 116 9.84 19.44 -2.66
N GLY A 117 9.25 20.64 -2.75
CA GLY A 117 9.74 21.89 -2.18
C GLY A 117 9.35 22.11 -0.73
N ALA A 118 8.28 21.47 -0.24
CA ALA A 118 7.82 21.59 1.15
C ALA A 118 8.55 20.61 2.09
N ASP A 119 9.02 21.10 3.24
CA ASP A 119 9.65 20.27 4.28
C ASP A 119 8.65 19.39 5.03
N LEU A 120 7.43 19.90 5.25
CA LEU A 120 6.38 19.30 6.06
C LEU A 120 5.10 19.16 5.24
N THR A 121 4.22 18.26 5.66
CA THR A 121 2.86 18.16 5.17
C THR A 121 2.01 19.32 5.74
N LEU A 122 1.28 20.02 4.87
CA LEU A 122 0.39 21.11 5.24
C LEU A 122 -1.05 20.70 5.00
N LEU A 123 -1.92 20.96 5.97
CA LEU A 123 -3.32 20.61 5.92
C LEU A 123 -4.20 21.83 6.16
N GLN A 124 -5.28 21.94 5.41
CA GLN A 124 -6.32 22.91 5.69
C GLN A 124 -7.00 22.58 7.02
N ASN A 125 -7.42 23.61 7.77
CA ASN A 125 -8.18 23.43 9.03
C ASN A 125 -9.34 22.45 8.88
N LYS A 126 -10.02 22.43 7.72
CA LYS A 126 -11.10 21.48 7.46
C LYS A 126 -10.67 20.01 7.61
N VAL A 127 -9.48 19.65 7.12
CA VAL A 127 -8.97 18.27 7.26
C VAL A 127 -8.67 17.97 8.72
N ALA A 128 -8.08 18.93 9.43
CA ALA A 128 -7.81 18.82 10.86
C ALA A 128 -9.09 18.68 11.70
N ASP A 129 -10.15 19.45 11.37
CA ASP A 129 -11.47 19.37 11.98
C ASP A 129 -12.12 17.99 11.74
N ASP A 130 -12.07 17.49 10.49
CA ASP A 130 -12.72 16.23 10.09
C ASP A 130 -12.12 15.01 10.82
N VAL A 131 -10.90 15.12 11.37
CA VAL A 131 -10.20 14.03 12.09
C VAL A 131 -9.69 14.41 13.48
N ASP A 132 -10.14 15.55 14.05
CA ASP A 132 -9.81 16.04 15.39
C ASP A 132 -8.30 16.14 15.70
N LEU A 133 -7.49 16.63 14.76
CA LEU A 133 -6.04 16.77 14.97
C LEU A 133 -5.69 17.78 16.07
N TRP A 134 -6.62 18.68 16.42
CA TRP A 134 -6.45 19.68 17.48
C TRP A 134 -6.16 19.05 18.85
N GLY A 135 -6.58 17.79 19.06
CA GLY A 135 -6.33 17.03 20.28
C GLY A 135 -4.92 16.45 20.42
N ASP A 136 -4.07 16.51 19.38
CA ASP A 136 -2.74 15.89 19.35
C ASP A 136 -1.61 16.89 18.95
N PRO A 137 -1.41 18.01 19.68
CA PRO A 137 -0.36 18.96 19.38
C PRO A 137 1.04 18.33 19.52
N ALA A 138 1.94 18.63 18.58
CA ALA A 138 3.29 18.07 18.53
C ALA A 138 4.38 19.05 19.00
N GLY A 139 4.22 20.33 18.67
CA GLY A 139 5.20 21.38 18.98
C GLY A 139 4.98 22.62 18.14
N SER A 140 5.88 23.59 18.23
CA SER A 140 5.79 24.83 17.45
C SER A 140 7.13 25.18 16.82
N ILE A 141 7.11 25.59 15.54
CA ILE A 141 8.29 25.86 14.73
C ILE A 141 8.09 27.10 13.85
N GLN A 142 9.18 27.68 13.35
CA GLN A 142 9.11 28.73 12.33
C GLN A 142 8.94 28.10 10.94
N VAL A 143 7.91 28.51 10.20
CA VAL A 143 7.64 28.06 8.84
C VAL A 143 7.60 29.26 7.91
N ALA A 144 8.22 29.16 6.74
CA ALA A 144 8.25 30.22 5.74
C ALA A 144 7.89 29.66 4.35
N GLY A 145 7.11 30.42 3.59
CA GLY A 145 6.94 30.20 2.15
C GLY A 145 8.09 30.82 1.35
N VAL A 146 8.14 30.54 0.04
CA VAL A 146 9.15 31.13 -0.86
C VAL A 146 9.06 32.65 -0.84
N GLY A 147 10.13 33.31 -0.36
CA GLY A 147 10.21 34.77 -0.26
C GLY A 147 9.37 35.38 0.88
N GLY A 148 8.68 34.57 1.67
CA GLY A 148 7.93 35.00 2.85
C GLY A 148 8.82 35.14 4.09
N ALA A 149 8.39 35.98 5.04
CA ALA A 149 8.99 35.99 6.36
C ALA A 149 8.62 34.69 7.11
N PRO A 150 9.51 34.14 7.95
CA PRO A 150 9.14 33.04 8.83
C PRO A 150 8.06 33.45 9.83
N GLU A 151 7.12 32.54 10.08
CA GLU A 151 6.05 32.71 11.05
C GLU A 151 6.03 31.52 12.02
N ALA A 152 5.72 31.80 13.30
CA ALA A 152 5.55 30.75 14.30
C ALA A 152 4.26 29.96 14.03
N ARG A 153 4.37 28.64 13.94
CA ARG A 153 3.25 27.74 13.63
C ARG A 153 3.20 26.58 14.62
N GLN A 154 1.99 26.24 15.04
CA GLN A 154 1.71 25.05 15.85
C GLN A 154 1.58 23.84 14.91
N LEU A 155 2.30 22.77 15.23
CA LEU A 155 2.23 21.48 14.52
C LEU A 155 1.37 20.49 15.31
N TYR A 156 0.76 19.57 14.58
CA TYR A 156 -0.11 18.52 15.10
C TYR A 156 0.34 17.16 14.57
N ASN A 157 0.22 16.12 15.39
CA ASN A 157 0.56 14.78 14.93
C ASN A 157 -0.58 14.24 14.06
N ALA A 158 -0.24 13.66 12.91
CA ALA A 158 -1.19 13.03 12.02
C ALA A 158 -0.61 11.75 11.41
N VAL A 159 -1.47 10.95 10.78
CA VAL A 159 -1.06 9.77 10.01
C VAL A 159 -1.56 9.89 8.57
N VAL A 160 -0.63 9.78 7.62
CA VAL A 160 -0.90 9.82 6.18
C VAL A 160 -0.86 8.41 5.59
N HIS A 161 -1.89 8.04 4.81
CA HIS A 161 -2.07 6.67 4.31
C HIS A 161 -1.57 6.50 2.87
N VAL A 162 -0.26 6.35 2.65
CA VAL A 162 0.31 6.27 1.30
C VAL A 162 0.85 4.87 1.01
N ALA A 163 0.66 4.43 -0.24
CA ALA A 163 1.20 3.18 -0.78
C ALA A 163 0.92 1.96 0.13
N GLY A 164 -0.34 1.82 0.58
CA GLY A 164 -0.75 0.70 1.45
C GLY A 164 -0.14 0.70 2.85
N ARG A 165 0.58 1.78 3.22
CA ARG A 165 1.23 2.00 4.52
C ARG A 165 0.66 3.24 5.20
N THR A 166 1.08 3.43 6.44
CA THR A 166 0.77 4.60 7.27
C THR A 166 2.08 5.26 7.66
N ILE A 167 2.20 6.56 7.41
CA ILE A 167 3.38 7.36 7.75
C ILE A 167 2.95 8.38 8.80
N PHE A 168 3.66 8.41 9.92
CA PHE A 168 3.45 9.37 11.00
C PHE A 168 4.11 10.70 10.65
N VAL A 169 3.40 11.82 10.78
CA VAL A 169 3.90 13.15 10.43
C VAL A 169 3.57 14.18 11.49
N THR A 170 4.34 15.27 11.53
CA THR A 170 3.98 16.51 12.24
C THR A 170 3.47 17.54 11.24
N ALA A 171 2.16 17.56 11.05
CA ALA A 171 1.50 18.40 10.07
C ALA A 171 1.29 19.83 10.56
N ASP A 172 1.44 20.78 9.65
CA ASP A 172 1.08 22.18 9.86
C ASP A 172 -0.37 22.41 9.41
N CYS A 173 -1.27 22.60 10.37
CA CYS A 173 -2.70 22.79 10.10
C CYS A 173 -3.04 24.28 10.15
N ARG A 174 -3.60 24.81 9.06
CA ARG A 174 -3.80 26.26 8.87
C ARG A 174 -4.94 26.58 7.90
N ASP A 175 -5.46 27.80 7.94
CA ASP A 175 -6.56 28.29 7.08
C ASP A 175 -6.11 29.29 6.00
N ASP A 176 -4.84 29.72 6.03
CA ASP A 176 -4.26 30.67 5.09
C ASP A 176 -3.66 30.00 3.83
N ILE A 177 -4.00 28.74 3.57
CA ILE A 177 -3.60 27.99 2.37
C ILE A 177 -4.81 27.57 1.53
N GLY A 178 -4.65 27.61 0.20
CA GLY A 178 -5.69 27.22 -0.75
C GLY A 178 -5.76 25.72 -1.03
N GLU A 179 -4.77 24.95 -0.59
CA GLU A 179 -4.55 23.54 -0.94
C GLU A 179 -3.82 22.79 0.17
N ASP A 180 -4.11 21.49 0.30
CA ASP A 180 -3.33 20.58 1.14
C ASP A 180 -2.05 20.16 0.40
N ILE A 181 -0.93 20.07 1.12
CA ILE A 181 0.39 19.78 0.55
C ILE A 181 0.96 18.53 1.21
N LEU A 182 1.40 17.57 0.38
CA LEU A 182 2.18 16.43 0.80
C LEU A 182 3.67 16.79 0.68
N GLY A 183 4.35 16.91 1.83
CA GLY A 183 5.73 17.37 1.91
C GLY A 183 6.76 16.24 1.87
N ARG A 184 8.04 16.63 2.02
CA ARG A 184 9.18 15.70 2.07
C ARG A 184 9.18 14.77 3.28
N ASP A 185 8.50 15.14 4.37
CA ASP A 185 8.23 14.29 5.52
C ASP A 185 7.48 13.00 5.18
N VAL A 186 6.71 12.98 4.08
CA VAL A 186 6.09 11.76 3.53
C VAL A 186 6.77 11.29 2.26
N ILE A 187 7.09 12.21 1.35
CA ILE A 187 7.62 11.85 0.02
C ILE A 187 8.93 11.08 0.10
N ASN A 188 9.78 11.35 1.11
CA ASN A 188 11.06 10.66 1.27
C ASN A 188 10.94 9.21 1.77
N GLU A 189 9.77 8.81 2.27
CA GLU A 189 9.49 7.44 2.74
C GLU A 189 9.06 6.50 1.59
N VAL A 190 8.91 7.03 0.37
CA VAL A 190 8.40 6.29 -0.79
C VAL A 190 9.21 6.60 -2.05
N SER A 191 9.14 5.71 -3.04
CA SER A 191 9.56 6.04 -4.39
C SER A 191 8.50 6.90 -5.07
N LEU A 192 8.91 8.07 -5.57
CA LEU A 192 8.05 9.02 -6.26
C LEU A 192 8.37 9.08 -7.76
N THR A 193 7.35 8.90 -8.60
CA THR A 193 7.42 9.17 -10.04
C THR A 193 6.47 10.30 -10.42
N LEU A 194 7.03 11.37 -10.99
CA LEU A 194 6.29 12.50 -11.56
C LEU A 194 6.63 12.65 -13.05
N CYS A 195 5.66 12.46 -13.95
CA CYS A 195 5.86 12.64 -15.39
C CYS A 195 4.65 13.33 -16.05
N ALA A 196 4.69 14.66 -16.14
CA ALA A 196 3.63 15.47 -16.74
C ALA A 196 3.30 15.07 -18.19
N LYS A 197 4.32 14.77 -19.01
CA LYS A 197 4.13 14.34 -20.41
C LYS A 197 3.36 13.02 -20.53
N ARG A 198 3.46 12.15 -19.52
CA ARG A 198 2.70 10.88 -19.44
C ARG A 198 1.45 10.99 -18.58
N GLY A 199 1.20 12.13 -17.93
CA GLY A 199 0.14 12.30 -16.94
C GLY A 199 0.31 11.42 -15.70
N GLN A 200 1.55 10.98 -15.40
CA GLN A 200 1.85 9.97 -14.41
C GLN A 200 2.26 10.61 -13.07
N VAL A 201 1.58 10.22 -12.00
CA VAL A 201 1.95 10.52 -10.60
C VAL A 201 1.80 9.21 -9.83
N GLU A 202 2.90 8.70 -9.29
CA GLU A 202 2.91 7.41 -8.59
C GLU A 202 3.79 7.48 -7.34
N LEU A 203 3.25 6.98 -6.22
CA LEU A 203 3.98 6.79 -4.98
C LEU A 203 3.99 5.28 -4.67
N GLU A 204 5.17 4.67 -4.65
CA GLU A 204 5.37 3.23 -4.44
C GLU A 204 6.18 2.99 -3.16
N TRP A 205 5.71 2.08 -2.31
CA TRP A 205 6.51 1.64 -1.16
C TRP A 205 7.70 0.81 -1.63
N VAL A 206 8.90 1.20 -1.22
CA VAL A 206 10.13 0.44 -1.48
C VAL A 206 10.66 -0.04 -0.14
N GLU A 207 10.86 -1.34 0.00
CA GLU A 207 11.52 -1.89 1.19
C GLU A 207 12.99 -1.44 1.16
N GLU A 208 13.47 -0.85 2.26
CA GLU A 208 14.89 -0.59 2.42
C GLU A 208 15.65 -1.91 2.31
N VAL A 209 16.60 -1.96 1.39
CA VAL A 209 17.58 -3.04 1.37
C VAL A 209 18.59 -2.68 2.44
N GLU A 210 18.60 -3.40 3.57
CA GLU A 210 19.64 -3.27 4.59
C GLU A 210 21.01 -3.38 3.89
N SER A 211 21.80 -2.31 4.00
CA SER A 211 23.17 -2.21 3.45
C SER A 211 24.21 -2.77 4.40
#